data_AF-A0A6N7SKX9-F1
#
_entry.id   AF-A0A6N7SKX9-F1
#
_cell.length_a   1.000
_cell.length_b   1.000
_cell.length_c   1.000
_cell.angle_alpha   90.00
_cell.angle_beta   90.00
_cell.angle_gamma   90.00
#
_symmetry.space_group_name_H-M   'P 1'
#
loop_
_entity.id
_entity.type
_entity.pdbx_description
1 polymer ?
#
loop_
_entity_poly.entity_id
_entity_poly.type
_entity_poly.pdbx_seq_one_letter_code
_entity_poly.pdbx_strand_id
1 'polypeptide(L)'
;MPGLEILHQKGCINAQALPEVVKLLLGNIYLVMTTITIALSTAFPKVFENIHGATELGTIMITMWFVQVGAGAKIMDVIAVAPAVFGFKLIMAVLNIGGVMLVGKFFKWNIEECFAASNASLGGPTTAAAYVISKGWKSLIAPATLVGLYGYIIGSYFAVFTANIFH
;
A
#
# COMPACT_ATOMS: atom_id res chain seq x y z
N MET A 1 -2.65 -6.47 -30.83
CA MET A 1 -2.02 -5.29 -31.43
C MET A 1 -0.80 -4.93 -30.59
N PRO A 2 0.42 -5.30 -31.03
CA PRO A 2 1.65 -4.99 -30.32
C PRO A 2 2.00 -3.52 -30.58
N GLY A 3 1.95 -2.68 -29.55
CA GLY A 3 2.14 -1.24 -29.71
C GLY A 3 1.60 -0.37 -28.56
N LEU A 4 0.86 -0.94 -27.61
CA LEU A 4 0.33 -0.24 -26.45
C LEU A 4 1.14 -0.48 -25.16
N GLU A 5 2.32 -1.10 -25.23
CA GLU A 5 3.21 -1.30 -24.07
C GLU A 5 4.36 -0.27 -24.02
N ILE A 6 4.55 0.54 -25.08
CA ILE A 6 5.73 1.42 -25.21
C ILE A 6 5.47 2.86 -24.70
N LEU A 7 4.25 3.17 -24.24
CA LEU A 7 3.88 4.51 -23.77
C LEU A 7 3.74 4.66 -22.26
N HIS A 8 3.83 3.57 -21.48
CA HIS A 8 3.73 3.63 -20.01
C HIS A 8 5.09 3.59 -19.29
N GLN A 9 6.20 3.65 -20.04
CA GLN A 9 7.57 3.57 -19.52
C GLN A 9 8.48 4.72 -19.99
N LYS A 10 7.90 5.88 -20.32
CA LYS A 10 8.66 7.14 -20.42
C LYS A 10 8.37 8.00 -19.20
N GLY A 11 8.86 7.55 -18.05
CA GLY A 11 9.00 8.40 -16.87
C GLY A 11 9.96 9.55 -17.18
N CYS A 12 9.58 10.76 -16.76
CA CYS A 12 10.22 12.05 -17.09
C CYS A 12 11.64 12.27 -16.49
N ILE A 13 12.45 11.23 -16.31
CA ILE A 13 13.80 11.35 -15.76
C ILE A 13 14.76 10.46 -16.54
N ASN A 14 15.69 11.09 -17.25
CA ASN A 14 16.85 10.44 -17.86
C ASN A 14 17.72 9.86 -16.73
N ALA A 15 17.45 8.60 -16.39
CA ALA A 15 17.81 7.96 -15.13
C ALA A 15 19.18 7.27 -15.19
N GLN A 16 20.23 7.90 -15.72
CA GLN A 16 21.58 7.31 -15.64
C GLN A 16 22.35 7.73 -14.36
N ALA A 17 22.05 8.88 -13.73
CA ALA A 17 22.93 9.48 -12.70
C ALA A 17 22.35 9.60 -11.27
N LEU A 18 21.13 9.15 -11.00
CA LEU A 18 20.52 9.25 -9.66
C LEU A 18 20.77 7.98 -8.81
N PRO A 19 20.97 8.12 -7.48
CA PRO A 19 21.00 6.98 -6.56
C PRO A 19 19.75 6.12 -6.72
N GLU A 20 19.85 4.79 -6.65
CA GLU A 20 18.72 3.88 -6.87
C GLU A 20 17.50 4.19 -5.99
N VAL A 21 17.74 4.66 -4.77
CA VAL A 21 16.71 5.11 -3.83
C VAL A 21 15.89 6.28 -4.40
N VAL A 22 16.53 7.23 -5.09
CA VAL A 22 15.84 8.39 -5.68
C VAL A 22 15.06 7.97 -6.92
N LYS A 23 15.59 7.04 -7.72
CA LYS A 23 14.86 6.45 -8.86
C LYS A 23 13.63 5.68 -8.43
N LEU A 24 13.68 5.01 -7.28
CA LEU A 24 12.54 4.28 -6.75
C LEU A 24 11.49 5.20 -6.14
N LEU A 25 11.92 6.16 -5.32
CA LEU A 25 11.04 7.15 -4.70
C LEU A 25 10.32 8.00 -5.76
N LEU A 26 11.04 8.40 -6.82
CA LEU A 26 10.49 9.17 -7.94
C LEU A 26 9.90 8.30 -9.06
N GLY A 27 10.15 7.00 -9.07
CA GLY A 27 9.65 6.06 -10.08
C GLY A 27 8.29 5.47 -9.74
N ASN A 28 7.96 5.37 -8.45
CA ASN A 28 6.65 4.91 -8.03
C ASN A 28 5.64 6.06 -8.09
N ILE A 29 4.79 6.06 -9.11
CA ILE A 29 3.79 7.10 -9.35
C ILE A 29 2.89 7.36 -8.13
N TYR A 30 2.59 6.34 -7.32
CA TYR A 30 1.79 6.50 -6.11
C TYR A 30 2.54 7.23 -5.00
N LEU A 31 3.84 6.98 -4.84
CA LEU A 31 4.70 7.71 -3.90
C LEU A 31 4.86 9.16 -4.31
N VAL A 32 5.18 9.40 -5.58
CA VAL A 32 5.35 10.76 -6.13
C VAL A 32 4.09 11.57 -5.98
N MET A 33 2.94 11.01 -6.37
CA MET A 33 1.63 11.66 -6.18
C MET A 33 1.42 12.01 -4.70
N THR A 34 1.66 11.07 -3.79
CA THR A 34 1.49 11.30 -2.34
C THR A 34 2.42 12.41 -1.82
N THR A 35 3.69 12.42 -2.24
CA THR A 35 4.66 13.44 -1.84
C THR A 35 4.26 14.83 -2.36
N ILE A 36 3.82 14.92 -3.62
CA ILE A 36 3.32 16.17 -4.20
C ILE A 36 2.08 16.63 -3.44
N THR A 37 1.13 15.73 -3.15
CA THR A 37 -0.09 16.05 -2.40
C THR A 37 0.24 16.59 -1.01
N ILE A 38 1.13 15.94 -0.26
CA ILE A 38 1.52 16.40 1.08
C ILE A 38 2.27 17.74 0.99
N ALA A 39 3.19 17.90 0.03
CA ALA A 39 3.94 19.15 -0.15
C ALA A 39 2.99 20.32 -0.46
N LEU A 40 2.03 20.12 -1.35
CA LEU A 40 1.02 21.12 -1.69
C LEU A 40 0.06 21.38 -0.54
N SER A 41 -0.41 20.35 0.17
CA SER A 41 -1.31 20.52 1.30
C SER A 41 -0.64 21.24 2.47
N THR A 42 0.67 21.05 2.64
CA THR A 42 1.47 21.72 3.67
C THR A 42 1.79 23.17 3.28
N ALA A 43 2.07 23.43 1.99
CA ALA A 43 2.38 24.78 1.50
C ALA A 43 1.15 25.69 1.41
N PHE A 44 -0.03 25.12 1.10
CA PHE A 44 -1.27 25.87 0.88
C PHE A 44 -2.44 25.34 1.72
N PRO A 45 -2.32 25.27 3.07
CA PRO A 45 -3.32 24.62 3.92
C PRO A 45 -4.73 25.23 3.78
N LYS A 46 -4.83 26.56 3.67
CA LYS A 46 -6.12 27.27 3.51
C LYS A 46 -6.88 26.90 2.23
N VAL A 47 -6.18 26.50 1.17
CA VAL A 47 -6.82 26.06 -0.07
C VAL A 47 -7.41 24.67 0.14
N PHE A 48 -6.63 23.74 0.71
CA PHE A 48 -7.06 22.37 0.94
C PHE A 48 -8.09 22.23 2.07
N GLU A 49 -8.06 23.08 3.09
CA GLU A 49 -9.09 23.14 4.14
C GLU A 49 -10.46 23.60 3.60
N ASN A 50 -10.48 24.42 2.54
CA ASN A 50 -11.72 24.84 1.89
C ASN A 50 -12.26 23.83 0.86
N ILE A 51 -11.53 22.73 0.59
CA ILE A 51 -11.99 21.67 -0.31
C ILE A 51 -12.98 20.80 0.45
N HIS A 52 -14.26 21.05 0.21
CA HIS A 52 -15.35 20.18 0.64
C HIS A 52 -15.54 19.05 -0.40
N GLY A 53 -15.90 17.84 0.03
CA GLY A 53 -16.20 16.73 -0.87
C GLY A 53 -15.07 15.72 -1.12
N ALA A 54 -13.91 15.87 -0.47
CA ALA A 54 -12.76 14.98 -0.69
C ALA A 54 -13.07 13.52 -0.29
N THR A 55 -13.81 13.33 0.79
CA THR A 55 -14.21 12.00 1.28
C THR A 55 -15.20 11.33 0.32
N GLU A 56 -16.17 12.09 -0.16
CA GLU A 56 -17.19 11.67 -1.10
C GLU A 56 -16.56 11.29 -2.44
N LEU A 57 -15.65 12.11 -2.95
CA LEU A 57 -14.88 11.82 -4.16
C LEU A 57 -14.03 10.57 -4.00
N GLY A 58 -13.31 10.43 -2.88
CA GLY A 58 -12.53 9.23 -2.58
C GLY A 58 -13.39 7.97 -2.54
N THR A 59 -14.61 8.08 -1.98
CA THR A 59 -15.59 6.98 -1.93
C THR A 59 -16.07 6.59 -3.33
N ILE A 60 -16.37 7.57 -4.19
CA ILE A 60 -16.73 7.31 -5.60
C ILE A 60 -15.57 6.65 -6.35
N MET A 61 -14.34 7.12 -6.16
CA MET A 61 -13.17 6.55 -6.83
C MET A 61 -12.88 5.11 -6.39
N ILE A 62 -12.90 4.82 -5.07
CA ILE A 62 -12.63 3.45 -4.59
C ILE A 62 -13.73 2.47 -5.01
N THR A 63 -14.98 2.93 -5.07
CA THR A 63 -16.09 2.09 -5.56
C THR A 63 -15.97 1.80 -7.05
N MET A 64 -15.58 2.77 -7.88
CA MET A 64 -15.26 2.52 -9.30
C MET A 64 -14.10 1.51 -9.46
N TRP A 65 -13.07 1.59 -8.62
CA TRP A 65 -11.98 0.62 -8.62
C TRP A 65 -12.47 -0.80 -8.31
N PHE A 66 -13.32 -0.98 -7.29
CA PHE A 66 -13.91 -2.28 -6.98
C PHE A 66 -14.78 -2.82 -8.11
N VAL A 67 -15.55 -1.96 -8.78
CA VAL A 67 -16.35 -2.36 -9.96
C VAL A 67 -15.44 -2.86 -11.08
N GLN A 68 -14.35 -2.16 -11.38
CA GLN A 68 -13.38 -2.59 -12.40
C GLN A 68 -12.73 -3.94 -12.06
N VAL A 69 -12.30 -4.12 -10.81
CA VAL A 69 -11.72 -5.40 -10.33
C VAL A 69 -12.75 -6.52 -10.42
N GLY A 70 -14.01 -6.26 -10.04
CA GLY A 70 -15.10 -7.22 -10.09
C GLY A 70 -15.48 -7.62 -11.52
N ALA A 71 -15.56 -6.65 -12.44
CA ALA A 71 -15.89 -6.89 -13.84
C ALA A 71 -14.84 -7.74 -14.57
N GLY A 72 -13.57 -7.65 -14.16
CA GLY A 72 -12.49 -8.49 -14.69
C GLY A 72 -12.44 -9.91 -14.12
N ALA A 73 -13.21 -10.20 -13.06
CA ALA A 73 -13.16 -11.49 -12.38
C ALA A 73 -14.10 -12.52 -13.03
N LYS A 74 -13.58 -13.73 -13.29
CA LYS A 74 -14.40 -14.87 -13.72
C LYS A 74 -14.92 -15.62 -12.50
N ILE A 75 -16.25 -15.72 -12.35
CA ILE A 75 -16.88 -16.38 -11.19
C ILE A 75 -16.34 -17.81 -10.99
N MET A 76 -16.12 -18.58 -12.07
CA MET A 76 -15.60 -19.94 -11.96
C MET A 76 -14.17 -19.99 -11.40
N ASP A 77 -13.29 -19.09 -11.85
CA ASP A 77 -11.93 -19.00 -11.33
C ASP A 77 -11.93 -18.56 -9.86
N VAL A 78 -12.83 -17.64 -9.50
CA VAL A 78 -13.01 -17.23 -8.10
C VAL A 78 -13.41 -18.43 -7.25
N ILE A 79 -14.40 -19.22 -7.64
CA ILE A 79 -14.85 -20.36 -6.84
C ILE A 79 -13.76 -21.45 -6.73
N ALA A 80 -13.01 -21.70 -7.81
CA ALA A 80 -11.96 -22.72 -7.82
C ALA A 80 -10.73 -22.31 -7.01
N VAL A 81 -10.29 -21.05 -7.13
CA VAL A 81 -9.01 -20.56 -6.59
C VAL A 81 -9.18 -19.85 -5.24
N ALA A 82 -10.31 -19.15 -5.03
CA ALA A 82 -10.50 -18.37 -3.80
C ALA A 82 -10.40 -19.20 -2.52
N PRO A 83 -10.92 -20.44 -2.40
CA PRO A 83 -10.78 -21.22 -1.17
C PRO A 83 -9.32 -21.49 -0.81
N ALA A 84 -8.52 -21.87 -1.80
CA ALA A 84 -7.09 -22.14 -1.61
C ALA A 84 -6.32 -20.86 -1.25
N VAL A 85 -6.56 -19.76 -1.98
CA VAL A 85 -5.92 -18.46 -1.72
C VAL A 85 -6.36 -17.90 -0.37
N PHE A 86 -7.61 -18.06 0.01
CA PHE A 86 -8.13 -17.63 1.30
C PHE A 86 -7.51 -18.42 2.45
N GLY A 87 -7.43 -19.75 2.34
CA GLY A 87 -6.75 -20.58 3.32
C GLY A 87 -5.28 -20.21 3.49
N PHE A 88 -4.57 -19.99 2.37
CA PHE A 88 -3.19 -19.51 2.39
C PHE A 88 -3.04 -18.14 3.08
N LYS A 89 -3.90 -17.18 2.73
CA LYS A 89 -3.92 -15.85 3.37
C LYS A 89 -4.22 -15.92 4.86
N LEU A 90 -5.11 -16.82 5.29
CA LEU A 90 -5.40 -17.03 6.71
C LEU A 90 -4.18 -17.54 7.47
N ILE A 91 -3.48 -18.54 6.93
CA ILE A 91 -2.25 -19.07 7.55
C ILE A 91 -1.21 -17.96 7.64
N MET A 92 -0.99 -17.21 6.56
CA MET A 92 -0.08 -16.07 6.56
C MET A 92 -0.46 -15.00 7.59
N ALA A 93 -1.76 -14.71 7.75
CA ALA A 93 -2.25 -13.76 8.74
C ALA A 93 -1.98 -14.23 10.18
N VAL A 94 -2.24 -15.50 10.48
CA VAL A 94 -1.96 -16.09 11.80
C VAL A 94 -0.46 -16.05 12.11
N LEU A 95 0.37 -16.42 11.14
CA LEU A 95 1.84 -16.36 11.28
C LEU A 95 2.34 -14.93 11.46
N ASN A 96 1.77 -13.96 10.74
CA ASN A 96 2.14 -12.55 10.87
C ASN A 96 1.78 -12.02 12.26
N ILE A 97 0.53 -12.15 12.68
CA ILE A 97 0.07 -11.65 13.98
C ILE A 97 0.80 -12.37 15.11
N GLY A 98 0.91 -13.69 15.04
CA GLY A 98 1.64 -14.49 16.03
C GLY A 98 3.12 -14.11 16.10
N GLY A 99 3.78 -13.98 14.96
CA GLY A 99 5.20 -13.61 14.87
C GLY A 99 5.46 -12.20 15.40
N VAL A 100 4.67 -11.21 14.97
CA VAL A 100 4.79 -9.83 15.46
C VAL A 100 4.52 -9.76 16.95
N MET A 101 3.55 -10.50 17.48
CA MET A 101 3.25 -10.50 18.91
C MET A 101 4.35 -11.19 19.73
N LEU A 102 4.94 -12.28 19.22
CA LEU A 102 6.07 -12.95 19.85
C LEU A 102 7.29 -12.04 19.91
N VAL A 103 7.66 -11.43 18.78
CA VAL A 103 8.76 -10.46 18.71
C VAL A 103 8.48 -9.26 19.61
N GLY A 104 7.27 -8.71 19.56
CA GLY A 104 6.85 -7.60 20.40
C GLY A 104 6.95 -7.92 21.90
N LYS A 105 6.68 -9.17 22.29
CA LYS A 105 6.89 -9.63 23.68
C LYS A 105 8.37 -9.65 24.07
N PHE A 106 9.27 -10.06 23.18
CA PHE A 106 10.71 -10.04 23.44
C PHE A 106 11.27 -8.61 23.53
N PHE A 107 10.81 -7.71 22.67
CA PHE A 107 11.26 -6.30 22.61
C PHE A 107 10.45 -5.33 23.49
N LYS A 108 9.46 -5.84 24.24
CA LYS A 108 8.56 -5.05 25.10
C LYS A 108 7.80 -3.95 24.35
N TRP A 109 7.39 -4.23 23.11
CA TRP A 109 6.55 -3.32 22.33
C TRP A 109 5.13 -3.27 22.89
N ASN A 110 4.46 -2.14 22.68
CA ASN A 110 3.06 -2.01 23.03
C ASN A 110 2.20 -2.87 22.12
N ILE A 111 1.08 -3.37 22.65
CA ILE A 111 0.10 -4.15 21.89
C ILE A 111 -0.43 -3.34 20.70
N GLU A 112 -0.58 -2.02 20.89
CA GLU A 112 -1.05 -1.05 19.89
C GLU A 112 -0.10 -1.00 18.68
N GLU A 113 1.21 -0.96 18.94
CA GLU A 113 2.26 -0.99 17.91
C GLU A 113 2.29 -2.34 17.19
N CYS A 114 2.13 -3.44 17.93
CA CYS A 114 2.11 -4.79 17.36
C CYS A 114 0.92 -4.98 16.39
N PHE A 115 -0.29 -4.55 16.79
CA PHE A 115 -1.46 -4.62 15.92
C PHE A 115 -1.38 -3.63 14.76
N ALA A 116 -0.87 -2.42 14.98
CA ALA A 116 -0.67 -1.45 13.90
C ALA A 116 0.32 -1.98 12.84
N ALA A 117 1.45 -2.57 13.26
CA ALA A 117 2.44 -3.16 12.36
C ALA A 117 1.89 -4.40 11.62
N SER A 118 1.12 -5.25 12.31
CA SER A 118 0.48 -6.42 11.68
C SER A 118 -0.55 -5.97 10.64
N ASN A 119 -1.39 -4.97 10.96
CA ASN A 119 -2.37 -4.45 10.02
C ASN A 119 -1.71 -3.75 8.82
N ALA A 120 -0.61 -3.03 9.04
CA ALA A 120 0.21 -2.47 7.95
C ALA A 120 0.80 -3.54 7.02
N SER A 121 1.16 -4.71 7.57
CA SER A 121 1.66 -5.84 6.78
C SER A 121 0.56 -6.52 5.96
N LEU A 122 -0.61 -6.74 6.57
CA LEU A 122 -1.71 -7.50 5.94
C LEU A 122 -2.58 -6.66 5.00
N GLY A 123 -2.86 -5.42 5.38
CA GLY A 123 -3.77 -4.53 4.67
C GLY A 123 -3.10 -3.31 4.02
N GLY A 124 -1.81 -3.08 4.25
CA GLY A 124 -1.08 -1.95 3.67
C GLY A 124 -1.29 -0.59 4.37
N PRO A 125 -0.72 0.49 3.81
CA PRO A 125 -0.63 1.80 4.46
C PRO A 125 -2.00 2.43 4.78
N THR A 126 -2.94 2.34 3.82
CA THR A 126 -4.26 3.00 3.91
C THR A 126 -5.15 2.35 4.96
N THR A 127 -5.17 1.03 5.02
CA THR A 127 -5.96 0.30 6.02
C THR A 127 -5.34 0.41 7.41
N ALA A 128 -4.00 0.47 7.51
CA ALA A 128 -3.32 0.70 8.79
C ALA A 128 -3.65 2.07 9.38
N ALA A 129 -3.61 3.14 8.56
CA ALA A 129 -4.04 4.46 8.97
C ALA A 129 -5.50 4.46 9.45
N ALA A 130 -6.41 3.86 8.68
CA ALA A 130 -7.82 3.75 9.06
C ALA A 130 -8.02 2.96 10.37
N TYR A 131 -7.28 1.86 10.56
CA TYR A 131 -7.35 1.01 11.74
C TYR A 131 -6.94 1.77 13.01
N VAL A 132 -5.79 2.44 13.01
CA VAL A 132 -5.32 3.17 14.19
C VAL A 132 -6.18 4.40 14.49
N ILE A 133 -6.75 5.05 13.48
CA ILE A 133 -7.76 6.12 13.66
C ILE A 133 -9.01 5.55 14.35
N SER A 134 -9.51 4.39 13.89
CA SER A 134 -10.70 3.75 14.47
C SER A 134 -10.52 3.33 15.93
N LYS A 135 -9.27 3.07 16.34
CA LYS A 135 -8.90 2.72 17.72
C LYS A 135 -8.53 3.92 18.60
N GLY A 136 -8.45 5.12 18.02
CA GLY A 136 -8.06 6.33 18.75
C GLY A 136 -6.54 6.47 18.98
N TRP A 137 -5.72 5.61 18.38
CA TRP A 137 -4.26 5.63 18.51
C TRP A 137 -3.62 6.66 17.56
N LYS A 138 -3.95 7.94 17.76
CA LYS A 138 -3.57 9.03 16.84
C LYS A 138 -2.04 9.18 16.67
N SER A 139 -1.25 8.87 17.70
CA SER A 139 0.22 8.89 17.65
C SER A 139 0.80 7.87 16.66
N LEU A 140 0.06 6.79 16.36
CA LEU A 140 0.49 5.71 15.49
C LEU A 140 0.08 5.88 14.02
N ILE A 141 -0.67 6.94 13.66
CA ILE A 141 -1.12 7.18 12.27
C ILE A 141 0.07 7.27 11.31
N ALA A 142 1.01 8.18 11.59
CA ALA A 142 2.18 8.35 10.74
C ALA A 142 3.11 7.12 10.76
N PRO A 143 3.48 6.56 11.94
CA PRO A 143 4.29 5.33 12.00
C PRO A 143 3.69 4.15 11.24
N ALA A 144 2.39 3.85 11.42
CA ALA A 144 1.74 2.70 10.79
C ALA A 144 1.69 2.83 9.26
N THR A 145 1.42 4.05 8.77
CA THR A 145 1.40 4.35 7.34
C THR A 145 2.80 4.19 6.71
N LEU A 146 3.83 4.71 7.39
CA LEU A 146 5.22 4.65 6.91
C LEU A 146 5.75 3.21 6.88
N VAL A 147 5.47 2.41 7.91
CA VAL A 147 5.87 0.99 7.94
C VAL A 147 5.19 0.20 6.82
N GLY A 148 3.90 0.42 6.58
CA GLY A 148 3.20 -0.21 5.46
C GLY A 148 3.81 0.16 4.10
N LEU A 149 4.21 1.42 3.94
CA LEU A 149 4.79 1.93 2.71
C LEU A 149 6.19 1.35 2.46
N TYR A 150 6.98 1.26 3.52
CA TYR A 150 8.29 0.62 3.49
C TYR A 150 8.19 -0.85 3.10
N GLY A 151 7.23 -1.58 3.65
CA GLY A 151 6.93 -2.96 3.25
C GLY A 151 6.55 -3.06 1.76
N TYR A 152 5.76 -2.11 1.26
CA TYR A 152 5.37 -2.06 -0.15
C TYR A 152 6.57 -1.87 -1.09
N ILE A 153 7.49 -0.97 -0.71
CA ILE A 153 8.75 -0.73 -1.42
C ILE A 153 9.56 -2.02 -1.53
N ILE A 154 9.84 -2.66 -0.39
CA ILE A 154 10.65 -3.88 -0.34
C ILE A 154 9.97 -5.02 -1.10
N GLY A 155 8.68 -5.23 -0.84
CA GLY A 155 7.89 -6.29 -1.48
C GLY A 155 7.85 -6.14 -3.00
N SER A 156 7.78 -4.92 -3.52
CA SER A 156 7.80 -4.65 -4.95
C SER A 156 9.10 -5.10 -5.60
N TYR A 157 10.25 -4.82 -4.97
CA TYR A 157 11.54 -5.30 -5.48
C TYR A 157 11.64 -6.82 -5.48
N PHE A 158 11.24 -7.45 -4.38
CA PHE A 158 11.25 -8.92 -4.31
C PHE A 158 10.33 -9.52 -5.35
N ALA A 159 9.14 -8.95 -5.59
CA ALA A 159 8.22 -9.42 -6.61
C ALA A 159 8.82 -9.34 -8.02
N VAL A 160 9.47 -8.23 -8.37
CA VAL A 160 10.16 -8.10 -9.67
C VAL A 160 11.32 -9.09 -9.76
N PHE A 161 12.12 -9.23 -8.71
CA PHE A 161 13.24 -10.16 -8.69
C PHE A 161 12.81 -11.62 -8.86
N THR A 162 11.80 -12.06 -8.12
CA THR A 162 11.27 -13.42 -8.26
C THR A 162 10.58 -13.62 -9.61
N ALA A 163 9.84 -12.63 -10.12
CA ALA A 163 9.24 -12.71 -11.45
C ALA A 163 10.30 -12.89 -12.57
N ASN A 164 11.49 -12.31 -12.42
CA ASN A 164 12.58 -12.48 -13.39
C ASN A 164 13.32 -13.83 -13.25
N ILE A 165 13.35 -14.41 -12.04
CA ILE A 165 14.00 -15.73 -11.81
C ILE A 165 13.10 -16.89 -12.24
N PHE A 166 11.79 -16.74 -12.06
CA PHE A 166 10.80 -17.79 -12.32
C PHE A 166 10.04 -17.57 -13.63
N HIS A 167 10.57 -16.75 -14.54
CA HIS A 167 10.00 -16.49 -15.87
C HIS A 167 10.23 -17.63 -16.87
#